data_AF-A0A7V9DZT6-F1
#
_entry.id   AF-A0A7V9DZT6-F1
#
_cell.length_a   1.000
_cell.length_b   1.000
_cell.length_c   1.000
_cell.angle_alpha   90.00
_cell.angle_beta   90.00
_cell.angle_gamma   90.00
#
_symmetry.space_group_name_H-M   'P 1'
#
loop_
_entity.id
_entity.type
_entity.pdbx_description
1 polymer ?
#
loop_
_entity_poly.entity_id
_entity_poly.type
_entity_poly.pdbx_seq_one_letter_code
_entity_poly.pdbx_strand_id
1 'polypeptide(L)'
;MTLALATTASVASDLRGFVSEGAAGVLQYQPCAGAVMSQQLFPIDDKTPNSALREGVGAVRQIMLNRYRPLYVEMRGDRGKTNSTAYQFQRAVGTVESCKSLPRDIASNVRLLAIGEGQSWRLVVTDAAAVLELPDKVTMKLSVASFKTAGTDQSAKETLLRAYEVRSTEGVPIRVEVNPQMCTDGKSETAYGARVVVRVDKRVLQGCAARF
;
A
#
# COMPACT_ATOMS: atom_id res chain seq x y z
N MET A 1 -46.16 6.71 -0.18
CA MET A 1 -45.29 5.52 -0.31
C MET A 1 -43.91 6.04 -0.71
N THR A 2 -43.04 6.23 0.28
CA THR A 2 -41.74 6.89 0.10
C THR A 2 -40.70 5.79 -0.12
N LEU A 3 -40.21 5.64 -1.35
CA LEU A 3 -39.08 4.73 -1.62
C LEU A 3 -37.80 5.35 -1.04
N ALA A 4 -37.32 4.79 0.07
CA ALA A 4 -35.96 5.01 0.51
C ALA A 4 -35.02 4.26 -0.44
N LEU A 5 -34.33 4.98 -1.34
CA LEU A 5 -33.16 4.42 -2.01
C LEU A 5 -32.07 4.24 -0.96
N ALA A 6 -31.86 3.00 -0.52
CA ALA A 6 -30.66 2.61 0.19
C ALA A 6 -29.48 2.72 -0.79
N THR A 7 -28.79 3.86 -0.80
CA THR A 7 -27.45 3.96 -1.37
C THR A 7 -26.54 3.06 -0.54
N THR A 8 -26.34 1.83 -1.01
CA THR A 8 -25.24 0.99 -0.54
C THR A 8 -23.95 1.70 -0.95
N ALA A 9 -23.39 2.51 -0.05
CA ALA A 9 -22.01 2.95 -0.19
C ALA A 9 -21.15 1.69 -0.26
N SER A 10 -20.56 1.43 -1.43
CA SER A 10 -19.56 0.39 -1.57
C SER A 10 -18.42 0.74 -0.63
N VAL A 11 -18.08 -0.20 0.25
CA VAL A 11 -16.98 -0.03 1.17
C VAL A 11 -15.70 -0.16 0.36
N ALA A 12 -14.89 0.89 0.28
CA ALA A 12 -13.63 0.90 -0.45
C ALA A 12 -12.78 -0.32 -0.05
N SER A 13 -12.59 -1.18 -1.04
CA SER A 13 -11.95 -2.49 -0.91
C SER A 13 -10.48 -2.42 -1.26
N ASP A 14 -9.72 -3.41 -0.76
CA ASP A 14 -8.35 -3.61 -1.18
C ASP A 14 -8.31 -4.28 -2.55
N LEU A 15 -7.90 -3.52 -3.56
CA LEU A 15 -7.75 -3.97 -4.93
C LEU A 15 -6.30 -4.36 -5.19
N ARG A 16 -6.09 -5.57 -5.72
CA ARG A 16 -4.78 -6.13 -6.06
C ARG A 16 -4.81 -6.71 -7.46
N GLY A 17 -3.82 -6.41 -8.28
CA GLY A 17 -3.82 -6.86 -9.67
C GLY A 17 -2.76 -6.15 -10.48
N PHE A 18 -2.89 -6.22 -11.79
CA PHE A 18 -1.92 -5.65 -12.72
C PHE A 18 -2.46 -4.41 -13.39
N VAL A 19 -1.57 -3.47 -13.70
CA VAL A 19 -1.88 -2.24 -14.39
C VAL A 19 -1.06 -2.12 -15.67
N SER A 20 -1.76 -1.96 -16.78
CA SER A 20 -1.19 -1.62 -18.08
C SER A 20 -1.58 -0.20 -18.49
N GLU A 21 -0.81 0.41 -19.37
CA GLU A 21 -1.25 1.62 -20.07
C GLU A 21 -2.15 1.21 -21.24
N GLY A 22 -3.36 1.76 -21.27
CA GLY A 22 -4.29 1.65 -22.39
C GLY A 22 -4.18 2.83 -23.35
N ALA A 23 -5.14 2.92 -24.29
CA ALA A 23 -5.23 4.03 -25.22
C ALA A 23 -5.30 5.39 -24.49
N ALA A 24 -4.68 6.41 -25.07
CA ALA A 24 -4.62 7.77 -24.53
C ALA A 24 -4.06 7.88 -23.09
N GLY A 25 -3.24 6.91 -22.66
CA GLY A 25 -2.58 6.94 -21.35
C GLY A 25 -3.52 6.63 -20.17
N VAL A 26 -4.71 6.08 -20.43
CA VAL A 26 -5.60 5.61 -19.38
C VAL A 26 -5.01 4.34 -18.75
N LEU A 27 -4.85 4.32 -17.43
CA LEU A 27 -4.43 3.10 -16.74
C LEU A 27 -5.55 2.07 -16.79
N GLN A 28 -5.22 0.82 -17.11
CA GLN A 28 -6.15 -0.28 -17.15
C GLN A 28 -5.77 -1.31 -16.08
N TYR A 29 -6.74 -1.67 -15.25
CA TYR A 29 -6.60 -2.64 -14.17
C TYR A 29 -7.07 -4.03 -14.60
N GLN A 30 -6.24 -5.03 -14.32
CA GLN A 30 -6.52 -6.45 -14.47
C GLN A 30 -6.49 -7.11 -13.08
N PRO A 31 -7.64 -7.41 -12.47
CA PRO A 31 -7.65 -8.05 -11.16
C PRO A 31 -7.03 -9.45 -11.23
N CYS A 32 -6.38 -9.84 -10.13
CA CYS A 32 -6.02 -11.25 -9.95
C CYS A 32 -7.24 -12.06 -9.53
N ALA A 33 -7.59 -13.08 -10.30
CA ALA A 33 -8.60 -14.08 -9.99
C ALA A 33 -7.88 -15.38 -9.57
N GLY A 34 -7.50 -15.45 -8.29
CA GLY A 34 -6.62 -16.51 -7.79
C GLY A 34 -5.24 -16.41 -8.45
N ALA A 35 -4.81 -17.50 -9.10
CA ALA A 35 -3.49 -17.63 -9.72
C ALA A 35 -3.35 -16.94 -11.09
N VAL A 36 -4.44 -16.41 -11.66
CA VAL A 36 -4.44 -15.87 -13.03
C VAL A 36 -4.89 -14.42 -13.08
N MET A 37 -4.37 -13.67 -14.05
CA MET A 37 -4.89 -12.34 -14.36
C MET A 37 -6.22 -12.48 -15.08
N SER A 38 -7.18 -11.64 -14.72
CA SER A 38 -8.43 -11.53 -15.46
C SER A 38 -8.16 -11.08 -16.90
N GLN A 39 -8.90 -11.65 -17.86
CA GLN A 39 -8.92 -11.17 -19.25
C GLN A 39 -9.65 -9.84 -19.38
N GLN A 40 -10.51 -9.51 -18.42
CA GLN A 40 -11.23 -8.24 -18.40
C GLN A 40 -10.32 -7.12 -17.87
N LEU A 41 -10.24 -6.05 -18.68
CA LEU A 41 -9.55 -4.81 -18.37
C LEU A 41 -10.56 -3.76 -17.90
N PHE A 42 -10.24 -3.08 -16.81
CA PHE A 42 -11.06 -2.01 -16.25
C PHE A 42 -10.29 -0.69 -16.31
N PRO A 43 -10.76 0.36 -17.00
CA PRO A 43 -10.16 1.68 -16.87
C PRO A 43 -10.17 2.14 -15.41
N ILE A 44 -9.07 2.74 -14.97
CA ILE A 44 -8.92 3.28 -13.63
C ILE A 44 -9.22 4.78 -13.65
N ASP A 45 -10.20 5.19 -12.85
CA ASP A 45 -10.36 6.57 -12.41
C ASP A 45 -9.44 6.82 -11.21
N ASP A 46 -8.31 7.48 -11.45
CA ASP A 46 -7.33 7.79 -10.40
C ASP A 46 -7.78 9.01 -9.60
N LYS A 47 -8.39 8.75 -8.44
CA LYS A 47 -8.78 9.75 -7.43
C LYS A 47 -7.81 9.81 -6.27
N THR A 48 -6.63 9.20 -6.40
CA THR A 48 -5.62 9.28 -5.35
C THR A 48 -5.10 10.72 -5.23
N PRO A 49 -4.73 11.19 -4.03
CA PRO A 49 -4.15 12.52 -3.87
C PRO A 49 -2.97 12.74 -4.81
N ASN A 50 -2.97 13.85 -5.53
CA ASN A 50 -1.95 14.20 -6.53
C ASN A 50 -1.74 13.13 -7.63
N SER A 51 -2.72 12.25 -7.90
CA SER A 51 -2.56 11.12 -8.83
C SER A 51 -1.40 10.18 -8.45
N ALA A 52 -1.18 9.98 -7.15
CA ALA A 52 -0.11 9.13 -6.61
C ALA A 52 -0.07 7.71 -7.22
N LEU A 53 -1.21 7.12 -7.61
CA LEU A 53 -1.22 5.84 -8.31
C LEU A 53 -0.51 5.96 -9.66
N ARG A 54 -0.91 6.92 -10.50
CA ARG A 54 -0.27 7.17 -11.79
C ARG A 54 1.21 7.51 -11.65
N GLU A 55 1.56 8.38 -10.70
CA GLU A 55 2.96 8.73 -10.44
C GLU A 55 3.78 7.52 -10.00
N GLY A 56 3.27 6.70 -9.07
CA GLY A 56 3.93 5.49 -8.58
C GLY A 56 4.12 4.45 -9.67
N VAL A 57 3.10 4.21 -10.51
CA VAL A 57 3.21 3.34 -11.69
C VAL A 57 4.26 3.85 -12.67
N GLY A 58 4.25 5.16 -12.96
CA GLY A 58 5.22 5.81 -13.83
C GLY A 58 6.65 5.68 -13.30
N ALA A 59 6.86 5.92 -12.00
CA ALA A 59 8.15 5.83 -11.36
C ALA A 59 8.75 4.42 -11.44
N VAL A 60 7.94 3.39 -11.18
CA VAL A 60 8.40 2.00 -11.31
C VAL A 60 8.70 1.64 -12.77
N ARG A 61 7.89 2.09 -13.73
CA ARG A 61 8.16 1.86 -15.16
C ARG A 61 9.48 2.46 -15.64
N GLN A 62 9.95 3.56 -15.04
CA GLN A 62 11.26 4.15 -15.39
C GLN A 62 12.45 3.31 -14.94
N ILE A 63 12.29 2.48 -13.91
CA ILE A 63 13.36 1.63 -13.35
C ILE A 63 13.26 0.17 -13.78
N MET A 64 12.07 -0.30 -14.19
CA MET A 64 11.86 -1.65 -14.70
C MET A 64 12.57 -1.88 -16.04
N LEU A 65 13.21 -3.04 -16.20
CA LEU A 65 13.81 -3.47 -17.47
C LEU A 65 12.76 -3.60 -18.61
N ASN A 66 11.56 -4.09 -18.29
CA ASN A 66 10.48 -4.34 -19.25
C ASN A 66 9.31 -3.35 -19.08
N ARG A 67 9.57 -2.06 -19.27
CA ARG A 67 8.67 -0.95 -18.91
C ARG A 67 7.24 -0.97 -19.47
N TYR A 68 6.93 -1.82 -20.45
CA TYR A 68 5.60 -1.93 -21.07
C TYR A 68 4.74 -3.07 -20.53
N ARG A 69 5.33 -4.02 -19.78
CA ARG A 69 4.57 -5.13 -19.21
C ARG A 69 3.55 -4.63 -18.18
N PRO A 70 2.46 -5.38 -17.92
CA PRO A 70 1.58 -5.06 -16.80
C PRO A 70 2.36 -5.05 -15.48
N LEU A 71 2.11 -4.02 -14.67
CA LEU A 71 2.78 -3.79 -13.39
C LEU A 71 1.85 -4.18 -12.25
N TYR A 72 2.32 -5.00 -11.30
CA TYR A 72 1.50 -5.32 -10.13
C TYR A 72 1.30 -4.08 -9.24
N VAL A 73 0.06 -3.84 -8.83
CA VAL A 73 -0.32 -2.74 -7.94
C VAL A 73 -1.25 -3.20 -6.82
N GLU A 74 -1.19 -2.46 -5.73
CA GLU A 74 -2.08 -2.52 -4.60
C GLU A 74 -2.65 -1.12 -4.35
N MET A 75 -3.97 -1.04 -4.21
CA MET A 75 -4.68 0.23 -3.98
C MET A 75 -5.95 -0.01 -3.16
N ARG A 76 -6.44 1.02 -2.46
CA ARG A 76 -7.83 1.03 -1.96
C ARG A 76 -8.72 1.75 -2.94
N GLY A 77 -9.90 1.18 -3.17
CA GLY A 77 -10.78 1.67 -4.20
C GLY A 77 -12.07 0.86 -4.31
N ASP A 78 -12.90 1.29 -5.25
CA ASP A 78 -14.10 0.56 -5.64
C ASP A 78 -13.91 -0.08 -7.00
N ARG A 79 -14.41 -1.31 -7.14
CA ARG A 79 -14.50 -1.99 -8.44
C ARG A 79 -15.95 -1.96 -8.91
N GLY A 80 -16.21 -1.13 -9.92
CA GLY A 80 -17.48 -1.09 -10.62
C GLY A 80 -17.61 -2.24 -11.63
N LYS A 81 -18.70 -2.22 -12.39
CA LYS A 81 -18.93 -3.19 -13.48
C LYS A 81 -18.06 -2.92 -14.71
N THR A 82 -17.73 -1.66 -14.95
CA THR A 82 -17.07 -1.17 -16.17
C THR A 82 -15.79 -0.40 -15.91
N ASN A 83 -15.50 -0.04 -14.66
CA ASN A 83 -14.33 0.73 -14.25
C ASN A 83 -13.89 0.34 -12.84
N SER A 84 -12.71 0.81 -12.46
CA SER A 84 -12.26 0.84 -11.06
C SER A 84 -11.94 2.27 -10.68
N THR A 85 -12.21 2.66 -9.44
CA THR A 85 -11.80 3.96 -8.91
C THR A 85 -10.78 3.73 -7.81
N ALA A 86 -9.63 4.40 -7.90
CA ALA A 86 -8.57 4.32 -6.90
C ALA A 86 -8.61 5.54 -5.98
N TYR A 87 -8.77 5.33 -4.67
CA TYR A 87 -8.79 6.40 -3.66
C TYR A 87 -7.48 6.50 -2.89
N GLN A 88 -6.76 5.38 -2.71
CA GLN A 88 -5.46 5.34 -2.05
C GLN A 88 -4.49 4.45 -2.83
N PHE A 89 -3.33 4.99 -3.18
CA PHE A 89 -2.20 4.21 -3.68
C PHE A 89 -1.49 3.54 -2.50
N GLN A 90 -1.28 2.23 -2.54
CA GLN A 90 -0.53 1.52 -1.50
C GLN A 90 0.87 1.14 -1.99
N ARG A 91 0.96 0.43 -3.12
CA ARG A 91 2.23 -0.07 -3.65
C ARG A 91 2.14 -0.42 -5.13
N ALA A 92 3.23 -0.29 -5.86
CA ALA A 92 3.43 -0.86 -7.20
C ALA A 92 4.77 -1.60 -7.24
N VAL A 93 4.81 -2.84 -7.76
CA VAL A 93 5.98 -3.73 -7.68
C VAL A 93 6.37 -4.25 -9.05
N GLY A 94 7.53 -3.83 -9.53
CA GLY A 94 8.08 -4.11 -10.85
C GLY A 94 8.69 -5.49 -11.02
N THR A 95 8.93 -6.23 -9.93
CA THR A 95 9.49 -7.60 -9.97
C THR A 95 8.42 -8.70 -10.03
N VAL A 96 7.15 -8.36 -9.85
CA VAL A 96 6.04 -9.34 -9.87
C VAL A 96 5.60 -9.60 -11.30
N GLU A 97 5.65 -10.85 -11.74
CA GLU A 97 5.36 -11.22 -13.14
C GLU A 97 3.96 -11.80 -13.33
N SER A 98 3.36 -12.39 -12.29
CA SER A 98 2.06 -13.03 -12.40
C SER A 98 1.29 -13.08 -11.07
N CYS A 99 -0.01 -13.37 -11.15
CA CYS A 99 -0.84 -13.61 -9.96
C CYS A 99 -0.45 -14.90 -9.18
N LYS A 100 0.42 -15.77 -9.72
CA LYS A 100 0.98 -16.92 -8.99
C LYS A 100 2.11 -16.53 -8.04
N SER A 101 2.83 -15.46 -8.39
CA SER A 101 4.03 -14.99 -7.69
C SER A 101 3.75 -13.72 -6.90
N LEU A 102 2.52 -13.56 -6.39
CA LEU A 102 2.17 -12.37 -5.62
C LEU A 102 3.02 -12.29 -4.35
N PRO A 103 3.48 -11.09 -3.97
CA PRO A 103 4.20 -10.89 -2.73
C PRO A 103 3.37 -11.37 -1.54
N ARG A 104 3.95 -12.28 -0.73
CA ARG A 104 3.31 -12.80 0.50
C ARG A 104 3.51 -11.87 1.70
N ASP A 105 4.34 -10.85 1.55
CA ASP A 105 4.69 -9.86 2.57
C ASP A 105 3.53 -8.93 2.92
N ILE A 106 2.48 -8.87 2.08
CA ILE A 106 1.24 -8.16 2.33
C ILE A 106 0.05 -9.12 2.22
N ALA A 107 -0.12 -9.98 3.23
CA ALA A 107 -1.36 -10.73 3.40
C ALA A 107 -2.56 -9.78 3.65
N SER A 108 -3.80 -10.28 3.53
CA SER A 108 -5.01 -9.45 3.71
C SER A 108 -5.18 -8.89 5.13
N ASN A 109 -4.52 -9.49 6.13
CA ASN A 109 -4.54 -9.07 7.52
C ASN A 109 -3.44 -8.05 7.89
N VAL A 110 -2.65 -7.59 6.90
CA VAL A 110 -1.60 -6.58 7.13
C VAL A 110 -2.21 -5.17 7.12
N ARG A 111 -2.01 -4.46 8.22
CA ARG A 111 -2.51 -3.09 8.51
C ARG A 111 -1.45 -2.00 8.38
N LEU A 112 -0.18 -2.38 8.26
CA LEU A 112 0.95 -1.50 7.96
C LEU A 112 2.12 -2.38 7.55
N LEU A 113 2.68 -2.11 6.37
CA LEU A 113 4.01 -2.57 6.00
C LEU A 113 4.89 -1.35 5.83
N ALA A 114 6.02 -1.33 6.53
CA ALA A 114 7.02 -0.29 6.42
C ALA A 114 8.40 -0.93 6.27
N ILE A 115 9.18 -0.45 5.31
CA ILE A 115 10.51 -0.97 5.02
C ILE A 115 11.48 0.18 4.79
N GLY A 116 12.72 0.04 5.23
CA GLY A 116 13.81 0.94 4.84
C GLY A 116 15.01 0.17 4.34
N GLU A 117 15.62 0.67 3.28
CA GLU A 117 16.73 -0.01 2.61
C GLU A 117 18.11 0.49 3.05
N GLY A 118 18.26 1.79 3.35
CA GLY A 118 19.57 2.38 3.69
C GLY A 118 20.17 1.82 4.97
N GLN A 119 19.32 1.53 5.95
CA GLN A 119 19.60 0.64 7.06
C GLN A 119 18.51 -0.42 6.97
N SER A 120 18.80 -1.67 6.62
CA SER A 120 17.74 -2.66 6.36
C SER A 120 16.87 -2.87 7.59
N TRP A 121 15.65 -2.34 7.60
CA TRP A 121 14.70 -2.48 8.71
C TRP A 121 13.31 -2.73 8.16
N ARG A 122 12.47 -3.38 8.96
CA ARG A 122 11.11 -3.74 8.57
C ARG A 122 10.15 -3.65 9.74
N LEU A 123 9.02 -3.00 9.53
CA LEU A 123 7.88 -2.99 10.44
C LEU A 123 6.69 -3.64 9.75
N VAL A 124 6.15 -4.70 10.35
CA VAL A 124 4.91 -5.34 9.92
C VAL A 124 3.91 -5.28 11.05
N VAL A 125 2.75 -4.69 10.78
CA VAL A 125 1.60 -4.69 11.69
C VAL A 125 0.47 -5.46 11.02
N THR A 126 -0.05 -6.45 11.73
CA THR A 126 -1.20 -7.25 11.34
C THR A 126 -2.31 -7.11 12.39
N ASP A 127 -3.45 -7.76 12.15
CA ASP A 127 -4.50 -7.88 13.16
C ASP A 127 -4.04 -8.54 14.47
N ALA A 128 -3.04 -9.44 14.40
CA ALA A 128 -2.63 -10.30 15.52
C ALA A 128 -1.25 -9.96 16.11
N ALA A 129 -0.36 -9.35 15.32
CA ALA A 129 1.01 -9.09 15.73
C ALA A 129 1.57 -7.81 15.10
N ALA A 130 2.45 -7.13 15.83
CA ALA A 130 3.23 -6.00 15.37
C ALA A 130 4.70 -6.26 15.68
N VAL A 131 5.55 -6.24 14.65
CA VAL A 131 6.95 -6.65 14.73
C VAL A 131 7.82 -5.63 14.00
N LEU A 132 8.85 -5.13 14.70
CA LEU A 132 9.90 -4.28 14.15
C LEU A 132 11.23 -5.06 14.12
N GLU A 133 11.73 -5.32 12.92
CA GLU A 133 13.06 -5.86 12.66
C GLU A 133 14.02 -4.70 12.42
N LEU A 134 15.07 -4.62 13.22
CA LEU A 134 16.10 -3.60 13.17
C LEU A 134 17.29 -4.03 12.28
N PRO A 135 18.17 -3.10 11.86
CA PRO A 135 19.32 -3.39 10.99
C PRO A 135 20.32 -4.42 11.54
N ASP A 136 20.41 -4.54 12.85
CA ASP A 136 21.21 -5.54 13.58
C ASP A 136 20.48 -6.89 13.72
N LYS A 137 19.39 -7.10 12.98
CA LYS A 137 18.52 -8.29 13.02
C LYS A 137 17.84 -8.50 14.38
N VAL A 138 17.87 -7.49 15.25
CA VAL A 138 17.10 -7.50 16.49
C VAL A 138 15.62 -7.35 16.13
N THR A 139 14.80 -8.26 16.65
CA THR A 139 13.35 -8.26 16.43
C THR A 139 12.64 -7.80 17.70
N MET A 140 11.87 -6.73 17.60
CA MET A 140 11.08 -6.17 18.70
C MET A 140 9.61 -6.45 18.47
N LYS A 141 8.95 -7.06 19.46
CA LYS A 141 7.49 -7.21 19.48
C LYS A 141 6.86 -5.94 20.05
N LEU A 142 5.83 -5.44 19.36
CA LEU A 142 5.13 -4.21 19.69
C LEU A 142 3.67 -4.50 20.07
N SER A 143 3.07 -3.59 20.85
CA SER A 143 1.63 -3.65 21.10
C SER A 143 0.84 -3.33 19.84
N VAL A 144 0.07 -4.30 19.33
CA VAL A 144 -0.83 -4.12 18.19
C VAL A 144 -1.90 -3.06 18.49
N ALA A 145 -2.38 -2.99 19.72
CA ALA A 145 -3.41 -2.04 20.14
C ALA A 145 -2.98 -0.57 20.00
N SER A 146 -1.67 -0.30 19.97
CA SER A 146 -1.13 1.05 19.75
C SER A 146 -1.23 1.50 18.28
N PHE A 147 -1.43 0.57 17.35
CA PHE A 147 -1.65 0.86 15.93
C PHE A 147 -3.15 0.92 15.64
N LYS A 148 -3.73 2.11 15.80
CA LYS A 148 -5.13 2.35 15.46
C LYS A 148 -5.34 2.08 13.97
N THR A 149 -6.37 1.33 13.65
CA THR A 149 -6.82 1.13 12.27
C THR A 149 -7.25 2.47 11.67
N ALA A 150 -7.00 2.63 10.37
CA ALA A 150 -7.66 3.65 9.55
C ALA A 150 -9.16 3.65 9.86
N GLY A 151 -9.78 4.83 10.01
CA GLY A 151 -11.23 4.91 10.16
C GLY A 151 -11.92 4.26 8.95
N THR A 152 -13.06 3.64 9.16
CA THR A 152 -13.90 3.08 8.08
C THR A 152 -14.64 4.16 7.29
N ASP A 153 -14.48 5.44 7.63
CA ASP A 153 -15.00 6.58 6.88
C ASP A 153 -14.19 6.78 5.59
N GLN A 154 -14.50 5.95 4.60
CA GLN A 154 -13.83 5.86 3.30
C GLN A 154 -14.11 7.04 2.37
N SER A 155 -14.89 8.03 2.81
CA SER A 155 -15.02 9.32 2.15
C SER A 155 -13.92 10.31 2.57
N ALA A 156 -13.20 10.01 3.66
CA ALA A 156 -12.07 10.82 4.07
C ALA A 156 -10.94 10.60 3.07
N LYS A 157 -10.69 11.66 2.30
CA LYS A 157 -9.42 12.02 1.70
C LYS A 157 -8.33 11.92 2.79
N GLU A 158 -7.89 10.72 3.18
CA GLU A 158 -6.95 10.53 4.28
C GLU A 158 -5.53 10.88 3.82
N THR A 159 -5.33 12.18 3.65
CA THR A 159 -4.06 12.89 3.56
C THR A 159 -3.48 13.14 4.95
N LEU A 160 -3.87 12.35 5.97
CA LEU A 160 -3.51 12.62 7.35
C LEU A 160 -2.22 11.89 7.70
N LEU A 161 -1.21 12.68 8.06
CA LEU A 161 -0.03 12.18 8.75
C LEU A 161 -0.48 11.38 9.97
N ARG A 162 -0.03 10.13 10.06
CA ARG A 162 -0.31 9.26 11.21
C ARG A 162 0.92 9.16 12.08
N ALA A 163 0.74 9.38 13.37
CA ALA A 163 1.78 9.18 14.37
C ALA A 163 1.29 8.15 15.39
N TYR A 164 2.11 7.12 15.61
CA TYR A 164 1.86 6.10 16.61
C TYR A 164 2.95 6.18 17.67
N GLU A 165 2.54 6.36 18.92
CA GLU A 165 3.42 6.23 20.08
C GLU A 165 3.22 4.81 20.63
N VAL A 166 4.25 3.99 20.52
CA VAL A 166 4.21 2.55 20.77
C VAL A 166 5.29 2.18 21.77
N ARG A 167 5.09 1.09 22.51
CA ARG A 167 6.14 0.49 23.33
C ARG A 167 6.38 -0.94 22.88
N SER A 168 7.65 -1.36 22.92
CA SER A 168 7.98 -2.77 22.80
C SER A 168 7.51 -3.54 24.03
N THR A 169 7.45 -4.87 23.94
CA THR A 169 7.19 -5.75 25.08
C THR A 169 8.23 -5.62 26.20
N GLU A 170 9.42 -5.09 25.88
CA GLU A 170 10.51 -4.82 26.82
C GLU A 170 10.49 -3.37 27.34
N GLY A 171 9.46 -2.59 26.99
CA GLY A 171 9.24 -1.23 27.50
C GLY A 171 9.94 -0.11 26.72
N VAL A 172 10.63 -0.43 25.61
CA VAL A 172 11.34 0.55 24.77
C VAL A 172 10.32 1.43 24.03
N PRO A 173 10.40 2.78 24.17
CA PRO A 173 9.51 3.69 23.46
C PRO A 173 9.88 3.77 21.97
N ILE A 174 8.85 3.71 21.12
CA ILE A 174 8.98 3.74 19.67
C ILE A 174 7.93 4.70 19.11
N ARG A 175 8.37 5.64 18.27
CA ARG A 175 7.47 6.53 17.54
C ARG A 175 7.50 6.19 16.06
N VAL A 176 6.34 5.94 15.48
CA VAL A 176 6.18 5.65 14.05
C VAL A 176 5.37 6.77 13.40
N GLU A 177 5.94 7.45 12.42
CA GLU A 177 5.28 8.50 11.65
C GLU A 177 5.11 8.06 10.20
N VAL A 178 3.89 8.05 9.70
CA VAL A 178 3.55 7.70 8.32
C VAL A 178 2.98 8.93 7.63
N ASN A 179 3.64 9.37 6.58
CA ASN A 179 3.25 10.50 5.76
C ASN A 179 2.81 9.98 4.38
N PRO A 180 1.58 10.29 3.90
CA PRO A 180 1.06 9.86 2.59
C PRO A 180 1.73 10.63 1.43
N GLN A 181 3.05 10.55 1.37
CA GLN A 181 3.88 11.03 0.28
C GLN A 181 4.50 9.83 -0.41
N MET A 182 4.36 9.77 -1.74
CA MET A 182 4.92 8.68 -2.54
C MET A 182 6.44 8.54 -2.27
N CYS A 183 6.86 7.29 -2.13
CA CYS A 183 8.22 6.90 -1.83
C CYS A 183 8.63 5.79 -2.80
N THR A 184 9.83 5.88 -3.37
CA THR A 184 10.33 4.87 -4.31
C THR A 184 11.53 4.15 -3.71
N ASP A 185 11.59 2.87 -4.02
CA ASP A 185 12.69 1.99 -3.78
C ASP A 185 13.18 1.49 -5.13
N GLY A 186 14.32 2.05 -5.56
CA GLY A 186 14.92 1.75 -6.86
C GLY A 186 15.49 0.33 -6.94
N LYS A 187 15.91 -0.27 -5.83
CA LYS A 187 16.56 -1.60 -5.84
C LYS A 187 15.54 -2.72 -5.94
N SER A 188 14.38 -2.56 -5.31
CA SER A 188 13.30 -3.56 -5.36
C SER A 188 12.29 -3.32 -6.49
N GLU A 189 12.56 -2.36 -7.39
CA GLU A 189 11.63 -1.90 -8.42
C GLU A 189 10.24 -1.56 -7.86
N THR A 190 10.17 -0.87 -6.72
CA THR A 190 8.91 -0.68 -5.99
C THR A 190 8.63 0.78 -5.70
N ALA A 191 7.38 1.20 -5.88
CA ALA A 191 6.86 2.46 -5.37
C ALA A 191 5.82 2.20 -4.28
N TYR A 192 5.78 3.07 -3.29
CA TYR A 192 4.95 2.99 -2.10
C TYR A 192 4.14 4.28 -1.95
N GLY A 193 2.94 4.16 -1.38
CA GLY A 193 2.03 5.29 -1.17
C GLY A 193 2.42 6.24 -0.04
N ALA A 194 3.35 5.84 0.84
CA ALA A 194 3.78 6.66 1.96
C ALA A 194 5.28 6.59 2.24
N ARG A 195 5.77 7.63 2.93
CA ARG A 195 7.04 7.67 3.64
C ARG A 195 6.80 7.34 5.11
N VAL A 196 7.78 6.71 5.72
CA VAL A 196 7.72 6.35 7.14
C VAL A 196 9.01 6.71 7.85
N VAL A 197 8.87 7.20 9.08
CA VAL A 197 9.97 7.44 10.01
C VAL A 197 9.68 6.67 11.29
N VAL A 198 10.60 5.80 11.69
CA VAL A 198 10.57 5.10 12.97
C VAL A 198 11.69 5.66 13.85
N ARG A 199 11.34 6.14 15.04
CA ARG A 199 12.31 6.53 16.08
C ARG A 199 12.27 5.48 17.19
N VAL A 200 13.41 4.89 17.47
CA VAL A 200 13.60 3.87 18.51
C VAL A 200 14.94 4.12 19.18
N ASP A 201 14.93 4.27 20.50
CA ASP A 201 16.11 4.68 21.29
C ASP A 201 16.77 5.95 20.71
N LYS A 202 18.00 5.80 20.17
CA LYS A 202 18.80 6.86 19.53
C LYS A 202 18.82 6.76 18.00
N ARG A 203 18.05 5.82 17.43
CA ARG A 203 18.03 5.53 15.99
C ARG A 203 16.84 6.25 15.33
N VAL A 204 17.09 6.80 14.14
CA VAL A 204 16.05 7.33 13.25
C VAL A 204 16.11 6.52 11.96
N LEU A 205 15.06 5.77 11.71
CA LEU A 205 14.94 4.84 10.61
C LEU A 205 13.95 5.44 9.59
N GLN A 206 14.41 5.69 8.38
CA GLN A 206 13.59 6.23 7.30
C GLN A 206 13.31 5.15 6.26
N GLY A 207 12.13 5.21 5.64
CA GLY A 207 11.71 4.20 4.68
C GLY A 207 10.42 4.56 3.95
N CYS A 208 9.88 3.56 3.27
CA CYS A 208 8.62 3.62 2.55
C CYS A 208 7.57 2.73 3.22
N ALA A 209 6.29 3.04 3.04
CA ALA A 209 5.18 2.27 3.63
C ALA A 209 4.03 2.02 2.66
N ALA A 210 3.42 0.85 2.82
CA ALA A 210 2.18 0.42 2.18
C ALA A 210 1.14 0.06 3.26
N ARG A 211 -0.14 -0.03 2.87
CA ARG A 211 -1.24 -0.45 3.74
C ARG A 211 -1.32 0.37 5.02
N PHE A 212 -1.33 1.70 4.94
CA PHE A 212 -1.23 2.57 6.12
C PHE A 212 -2.53 3.30 6.43
#